data_AF-A0A8F5J9B0-F1
#
_entry.id   AF-A0A8F5J9B0-F1
#
_cell.length_a   1.000
_cell.length_b   1.000
_cell.length_c   1.000
_cell.angle_alpha   90.00
_cell.angle_beta   90.00
_cell.angle_gamma   90.00
#
_symmetry.space_group_name_H-M   'P 1'
#
loop_
_entity.id
_entity.type
_entity.pdbx_description
1 polymer ?
#
loop_
_entity_poly.entity_id
_entity_poly.type
_entity_poly.pdbx_seq_one_letter_code
_entity_poly.pdbx_strand_id
1 'polypeptide(L)' 'MSKRTLSNKSRVSILRLSGFRARMATPTGRKTIKNRRKKGRKKLALNH' A
#
# COMPACT_ATOMS: atom_id res chain seq x y z
N MET A 1 5.84 -21.92 19.22
CA MET A 1 5.47 -21.08 18.05
C MET A 1 5.97 -19.66 18.27
N SER A 2 6.96 -19.20 17.51
CA SER A 2 7.50 -17.84 17.65
C SER A 2 6.71 -16.83 16.81
N LYS A 3 6.54 -15.62 17.32
CA LYS A 3 5.84 -14.51 16.66
C LYS A 3 6.63 -14.07 15.42
N ARG A 4 5.96 -14.02 14.27
CA ARG A 4 6.56 -13.61 12.99
C ARG A 4 6.28 -12.13 12.69
N THR A 5 7.15 -11.49 11.92
CA THR A 5 7.13 -10.03 11.66
C THR A 5 5.86 -9.54 10.97
N LEU A 6 5.22 -10.38 10.15
CA LEU A 6 4.01 -10.02 9.38
C LEU A 6 2.71 -10.59 9.96
N SER A 7 2.75 -11.30 11.11
CA SER A 7 1.62 -12.13 11.53
C SER A 7 0.53 -11.43 12.35
N ASN A 8 0.67 -10.14 12.70
CA ASN A 8 -0.24 -9.47 13.65
C ASN A 8 -0.90 -8.18 13.11
N LYS A 9 -0.99 -8.00 11.78
CA LYS A 9 -1.66 -6.82 11.21
C LYS A 9 -3.02 -7.21 10.65
N SER A 10 -4.07 -6.59 11.15
CA SER A 10 -5.40 -6.71 10.54
C SER A 10 -5.40 -6.13 9.13
N ARG A 11 -6.27 -6.66 8.25
CA ARG A 11 -6.41 -6.17 6.87
C ARG A 11 -6.66 -4.67 6.82
N VAL A 12 -7.44 -4.15 7.78
CA VAL A 12 -7.71 -2.72 7.95
C VAL A 12 -6.44 -1.92 8.26
N SER A 13 -5.58 -2.41 9.16
CA SER A 13 -4.30 -1.76 9.48
C SER A 13 -3.40 -1.64 8.24
N ILE A 14 -3.34 -2.71 7.43
CA ILE A 14 -2.55 -2.74 6.20
C ILE A 14 -3.10 -1.73 5.17
N LEU A 15 -4.42 -1.65 5.02
CA LEU A 15 -5.05 -0.72 4.07
C LEU A 15 -4.91 0.74 4.49
N ARG A 16 -4.98 1.06 5.79
CA ARG A 16 -4.72 2.41 6.30
C ARG A 16 -3.28 2.86 6.01
N LEU A 17 -2.32 1.94 6.05
CA LEU A 17 -0.91 2.25 5.80
C LEU A 17 -0.57 2.28 4.30
N SER A 18 -1.05 1.29 3.54
CA SER A 18 -0.55 1.00 2.19
C SER A 18 -1.61 1.12 1.08
N GLY A 19 -2.87 1.40 1.44
CA GLY A 19 -3.97 1.51 0.50
C GLY A 19 -3.88 2.72 -0.42
N PHE A 20 -4.72 2.75 -1.45
CA PHE A 20 -4.69 3.82 -2.46
C PHE A 20 -4.87 5.22 -1.84
N ARG A 21 -5.83 5.38 -0.92
CA ARG A 21 -6.07 6.66 -0.23
C ARG A 21 -4.86 7.14 0.57
N ALA A 22 -4.20 6.22 1.28
CA ALA A 22 -2.97 6.52 2.03
C ALA A 22 -1.83 6.99 1.10
N ARG A 23 -1.73 6.41 -0.11
CA ARG A 23 -0.77 6.87 -1.13
C ARG A 23 -1.11 8.25 -1.68
N MET A 24 -2.39 8.59 -1.83
CA MET A 24 -2.79 9.90 -2.37
C MET A 24 -2.61 11.05 -1.36
N ALA A 25 -2.63 10.76 -0.06
CA ALA A 25 -2.52 11.76 1.00
C ALA A 25 -1.14 12.46 1.04
N THR A 26 -0.06 11.81 0.59
CA THR A 26 1.30 12.35 0.65
C THR A 26 1.87 12.66 -0.74
N PRO A 27 2.73 13.68 -0.89
CA PRO A 27 3.41 13.95 -2.16
C PRO A 27 4.24 12.77 -2.67
N THR A 28 4.96 12.09 -1.76
CA THR A 28 5.78 10.92 -2.06
C THR A 28 4.94 9.70 -2.49
N GLY A 29 3.78 9.50 -1.85
CA GLY A 29 2.83 8.46 -2.24
C GLY A 29 2.25 8.69 -3.63
N ARG A 30 1.91 9.94 -3.97
CA ARG A 30 1.48 10.33 -5.34
C ARG A 30 2.56 10.03 -6.38
N LYS A 31 3.82 10.35 -6.09
CA LYS A 31 4.97 10.00 -6.96
C LYS A 31 5.12 8.48 -7.15
N THR A 32 4.90 7.71 -6.08
CA THR A 32 4.91 6.24 -6.16
C THR A 32 3.87 5.71 -7.14
N ILE A 33 2.62 6.20 -7.05
CA ILE A 33 1.54 5.78 -7.96
C ILE A 33 1.85 6.19 -9.41
N LYS A 34 2.37 7.39 -9.64
CA LYS A 34 2.81 7.85 -10.97
C LYS A 34 3.84 6.89 -11.58
N ASN A 35 4.86 6.51 -10.82
CA ASN A 35 5.89 5.58 -11.29
C ASN A 35 5.32 4.17 -11.57
N ARG A 36 4.38 3.69 -10.74
CA ARG A 36 3.72 2.40 -10.97
C ARG A 36 2.84 2.38 -12.21
N ARG A 37 2.15 3.50 -12.50
CA ARG A 37 1.39 3.70 -13.75
C ARG A 37 2.33 3.73 -14.96
N LYS A 38 3.43 4.49 -14.88
CA LYS A 38 4.45 4.53 -15.95
C LYS A 38 5.01 3.14 -16.26
N LYS A 39 5.18 2.29 -15.24
CA LYS A 39 5.63 0.90 -15.41
C LYS A 39 4.53 -0.05 -15.92
N GLY A 40 3.27 0.37 -15.98
CA GLY A 40 2.15 -0.48 -16.42
C GLY A 40 1.74 -1.55 -15.39
N ARG A 41 1.93 -1.31 -14.08
CA ARG A 41 1.52 -2.29 -13.06
C ARG A 41 0.00 -2.41 -13.00
N LYS A 42 -0.55 -3.62 -13.23
CA LYS A 42 -1.99 -3.93 -13.11
C LYS A 42 -2.58 -3.52 -11.76
N LYS A 43 -1.85 -3.76 -10.66
CA LYS A 43 -2.25 -3.35 -9.30
C LYS A 43 -1.39 -2.17 -8.85
N LEU A 44 -2.00 -1.01 -8.58
CA LEU A 44 -1.27 0.21 -8.19
C LEU A 44 -1.08 0.34 -6.67
N ALA A 45 -2.06 -0.10 -5.88
CA ALA A 45 -2.00 -0.13 -4.42
C ALA A 45 -2.74 -1.36 -3.90
N LEU A 46 -2.73 -1.55 -2.57
CA LEU A 46 -3.59 -2.55 -1.92
C LEU A 46 -5.04 -2.03 -1.90
N ASN A 47 -5.96 -2.88 -2.35
CA ASN A 47 -7.39 -2.61 -2.32
C ASN A 47 -8.08 -3.64 -1.41
N HIS A 48 -9.32 -3.33 -1.02
CA HIS A 48 -10.16 -4.22 -0.22
C HIS A 48 -10.36 -5.57 -0.89
#